data_AF-W1S8B4-F1
#
_entry.id   AF-W1S8B4-F1
#
_cell.length_a   1.000
_cell.length_b   1.000
_cell.length_c   1.000
_cell.angle_alpha   90.00
_cell.angle_beta   90.00
_cell.angle_gamma   90.00
#
_symmetry.space_group_name_H-M   'P 1'
#
loop_
_entity.id
_entity.type
_entity.pdbx_description
1 polymer ?
#
loop_
_entity_poly.entity_id
_entity_poly.type
_entity_poly.pdbx_seq_one_letter_code
_entity_poly.pdbx_strand_id
1 'polypeptide(L)'
;MPRRSTPRPDDVPGFPARRAALRLLDAVLRRGDPLELALHGAAQGLPPADRGQVHAIAAEVLRHLPDLDALIDGATRQRLPDDAKARMVLRIALAQTLRMDTPPHAAIATALPLVDGGPRKLVHGVFGTVTRSAPVLPDPPTLPAEVVERWTSQWGEAMPQAAAQAYAARP
;
A
#
# COMPACT_ATOMS: atom_id res chain seq x y z
N MET A 1 14.71 29.98 26.65
CA MET A 1 13.90 28.76 26.51
C MET A 1 14.52 27.88 25.44
N PRO A 2 14.84 26.59 25.69
CA PRO A 2 15.40 25.75 24.65
C PRO A 2 14.32 25.46 23.60
N ARG A 3 14.63 25.71 22.31
CA ARG A 3 13.77 25.31 21.20
C ARG A 3 13.65 23.79 21.22
N ARG A 4 12.44 23.23 21.39
CA ARG A 4 12.19 21.80 21.17
C ARG A 4 12.56 21.49 19.73
N SER A 5 13.63 20.72 19.53
CA SER A 5 14.00 20.16 18.23
C SER A 5 12.83 19.31 17.74
N THR A 6 12.29 19.64 16.57
CA THR A 6 11.31 18.78 15.90
C THR A 6 11.98 17.43 15.60
N PRO A 7 11.36 16.28 15.95
CA PRO A 7 11.92 14.97 15.67
C PRO A 7 12.14 14.81 14.15
N ARG A 8 13.25 14.18 13.76
CA ARG A 8 13.49 13.88 12.34
C ARG A 8 12.50 12.79 11.92
N PRO A 9 12.05 12.74 10.65
CA PRO A 9 11.14 11.70 10.19
C PRO A 9 11.62 10.28 10.50
N ASP A 10 12.93 10.06 10.45
CA ASP A 10 13.57 8.76 10.72
C ASP A 10 13.49 8.32 12.18
N ASP A 11 13.24 9.26 13.10
CA ASP A 11 13.06 8.99 14.53
C ASP A 11 11.61 8.58 14.86
N VAL A 12 10.68 8.71 13.90
CA VAL A 12 9.27 8.34 14.09
C VAL A 12 9.14 6.82 14.04
N PRO A 13 8.61 6.17 15.10
CA PRO A 13 8.45 4.72 15.13
C PRO A 13 7.67 4.19 13.92
N GLY A 14 8.24 3.18 13.25
CA GLY A 14 7.65 2.55 12.08
C GLY A 14 7.70 3.38 10.78
N PHE A 15 8.27 4.58 10.78
CA PHE A 15 8.52 5.33 9.54
C PHE A 15 9.61 4.68 8.67
N PRO A 16 10.76 4.20 9.21
CA PRO A 16 11.78 3.53 8.41
C PRO A 16 11.24 2.33 7.62
N ALA A 17 10.39 1.51 8.25
CA ALA A 17 9.72 0.38 7.60
C ALA A 17 8.79 0.84 6.46
N ARG A 18 7.96 1.87 6.64
CA ARG A 18 7.08 2.38 5.57
C ARG A 18 7.85 3.01 4.41
N ARG A 19 8.96 3.69 4.70
CA ARG A 19 9.87 4.20 3.67
C ARG A 19 10.49 3.07 2.87
N ALA A 20 10.91 1.99 3.53
CA ALA A 20 11.40 0.79 2.86
C ALA A 20 10.31 0.09 2.03
N ALA A 21 9.08 -0.02 2.56
CA ALA A 21 7.93 -0.57 1.83
C ALA A 21 7.62 0.25 0.56
N LEU A 22 7.70 1.58 0.62
CA LEU A 22 7.55 2.44 -0.57
C LEU A 22 8.61 2.12 -1.64
N ARG A 23 9.88 1.95 -1.25
CA ARG A 23 10.95 1.55 -2.18
C ARG A 23 10.73 0.16 -2.77
N LEU A 24 10.25 -0.78 -1.95
CA LEU A 24 9.95 -2.14 -2.38
C LEU A 24 8.80 -2.16 -3.40
N LEU A 25 7.70 -1.47 -3.11
CA LEU A 25 6.55 -1.41 -4.01
C LEU A 25 6.87 -0.69 -5.32
N ASP A 26 7.73 0.33 -5.29
CA ASP A 26 8.25 0.96 -6.50
C ASP A 26 9.07 -0.02 -7.37
N ALA A 27 9.91 -0.84 -6.74
CA ALA A 27 10.68 -1.89 -7.40
C ALA A 27 9.77 -2.89 -8.13
N VAL A 28 8.77 -3.40 -7.41
CA VAL A 28 7.87 -4.43 -7.95
C VAL A 28 6.96 -3.86 -9.02
N LEU A 29 6.24 -2.77 -8.73
CA LEU A 29 5.16 -2.32 -9.60
C LEU A 29 5.62 -1.44 -10.76
N ARG A 30 6.76 -0.74 -10.64
CA ARG A 30 7.28 0.06 -11.76
C ARG A 30 8.38 -0.62 -12.54
N ARG A 31 9.26 -1.38 -11.88
CA ARG A 31 10.40 -2.02 -12.55
C ARG A 31 10.16 -3.50 -12.87
N GLY A 32 9.14 -4.12 -12.29
CA GLY A 32 8.87 -5.55 -12.48
C GLY A 32 9.83 -6.44 -11.69
N ASP A 33 10.53 -5.90 -10.69
CA ASP A 33 11.47 -6.68 -9.88
C ASP A 33 10.71 -7.75 -9.06
N PRO A 34 11.21 -9.00 -8.95
CA PRO A 34 10.62 -9.99 -8.07
C PRO A 34 10.60 -9.53 -6.61
N LEU A 35 9.47 -9.70 -5.92
CA LEU A 35 9.24 -9.18 -4.55
C LEU A 35 10.35 -9.58 -3.58
N GLU A 36 10.70 -10.87 -3.51
CA GLU A 36 11.68 -11.38 -2.56
C GLU A 36 13.10 -10.87 -2.85
N LEU A 37 13.45 -10.71 -4.12
CA LEU A 37 14.73 -10.13 -4.52
C LEU A 37 14.80 -8.64 -4.14
N ALA A 38 13.74 -7.89 -4.44
CA ALA A 38 13.66 -6.47 -4.11
C ALA A 38 13.60 -6.21 -2.60
N LEU A 39 12.99 -7.10 -1.82
CA LEU A 39 12.88 -7.00 -0.36
C LEU A 39 14.26 -6.95 0.29
N HIS A 40 15.19 -7.78 -0.18
CA HIS A 40 16.53 -7.82 0.38
C HIS A 40 17.19 -6.45 0.34
N GLY A 41 17.17 -5.78 -0.82
CA GLY A 41 17.73 -4.44 -1.01
C GLY A 41 16.92 -3.34 -0.31
N ALA A 42 15.60 -3.37 -0.42
CA ALA A 42 14.72 -2.34 0.15
C ALA A 42 14.78 -2.29 1.68
N ALA A 43 14.99 -3.44 2.34
CA ALA A 43 15.01 -3.56 3.79
C ALA A 43 16.43 -3.66 4.39
N GLN A 44 17.47 -3.37 3.60
CA GLN A 44 18.86 -3.32 4.11
C GLN A 44 19.00 -2.33 5.27
N GLY A 45 19.77 -2.73 6.28
CA GLY A 45 20.03 -1.93 7.49
C GLY A 45 18.87 -1.81 8.47
N LEU A 46 17.71 -2.44 8.21
CA LEU A 46 16.59 -2.46 9.15
C LEU A 46 16.70 -3.62 10.16
N PRO A 47 16.24 -3.42 11.41
CA PRO A 47 16.08 -4.51 12.37
C PRO A 47 15.13 -5.61 11.83
N PRO A 48 15.26 -6.87 12.29
CA PRO A 48 14.41 -7.97 11.81
C PRO A 48 12.91 -7.71 11.90
N ALA A 49 12.44 -7.08 12.99
CA ALA A 49 11.02 -6.73 13.16
C ALA A 49 10.53 -5.76 12.07
N ASP A 50 11.33 -4.74 11.74
CA ASP A 50 11.00 -3.77 10.69
C ASP A 50 11.00 -4.43 9.31
N ARG A 51 11.90 -5.40 9.05
CA ARG A 51 11.90 -6.18 7.79
C ARG A 51 10.61 -6.98 7.64
N GLY A 52 10.13 -7.60 8.71
CA GLY A 52 8.83 -8.28 8.73
C GLY A 52 7.68 -7.31 8.43
N GLN A 53 7.74 -6.10 9.00
CA GLN A 53 6.73 -5.07 8.73
C GLN A 53 6.76 -4.58 7.28
N VAL A 54 7.94 -4.43 6.67
CA VAL A 54 8.08 -4.06 5.24
C VAL A 54 7.38 -5.09 4.35
N HIS A 55 7.66 -6.38 4.55
CA HIS A 55 7.05 -7.46 3.78
C HIS A 55 5.54 -7.50 3.98
N ALA A 56 5.07 -7.43 5.23
CA ALA A 56 3.64 -7.44 5.55
C ALA A 56 2.89 -6.29 4.86
N ILE A 57 3.42 -5.06 4.88
CA ILE A 57 2.81 -3.92 4.19
C ILE A 57 2.77 -4.16 2.68
N ALA A 58 3.89 -4.58 2.09
CA ALA A 58 3.97 -4.80 0.65
C ALA A 58 3.01 -5.92 0.20
N ALA A 59 2.92 -7.01 0.96
CA ALA A 59 2.00 -8.10 0.69
C ALA A 59 0.53 -7.65 0.72
N GLU A 60 0.11 -6.88 1.72
CA GLU A 60 -1.28 -6.37 1.78
C GLU A 60 -1.58 -5.38 0.64
N VAL A 61 -0.63 -4.50 0.29
CA VAL A 61 -0.80 -3.58 -0.84
C VAL A 61 -0.95 -4.34 -2.16
N LEU A 62 -0.10 -5.33 -2.42
CA LEU A 62 -0.16 -6.12 -3.66
C LEU A 62 -1.41 -7.01 -3.70
N ARG A 63 -1.84 -7.54 -2.54
CA ARG A 63 -3.05 -8.36 -2.42
C ARG A 63 -4.32 -7.61 -2.78
N HIS A 64 -4.43 -6.38 -2.31
CA HIS A 64 -5.63 -5.57 -2.49
C HIS A 64 -5.42 -4.45 -3.52
N LEU A 65 -4.43 -4.57 -4.42
CA LEU A 65 -4.06 -3.46 -5.30
C LEU A 65 -5.25 -2.91 -6.10
N PRO A 66 -6.08 -3.74 -6.78
CA PRO A 66 -7.23 -3.22 -7.53
C PRO A 66 -8.28 -2.57 -6.62
N ASP A 67 -8.51 -3.14 -5.44
CA ASP A 67 -9.50 -2.65 -4.48
C ASP A 67 -9.07 -1.29 -3.90
N LEU A 68 -7.78 -1.16 -3.54
CA LEU A 68 -7.20 0.09 -3.03
C LEU A 68 -7.22 1.18 -4.11
N ASP A 69 -6.93 0.83 -5.37
CA ASP A 69 -7.00 1.77 -6.48
C ASP A 69 -8.43 2.24 -6.75
N ALA A 70 -9.42 1.35 -6.68
CA ALA A 70 -10.83 1.72 -6.81
C ALA A 70 -11.26 2.72 -5.73
N LEU A 71 -10.82 2.53 -4.47
CA LEU A 71 -11.10 3.47 -3.39
C LEU A 71 -10.45 4.84 -3.62
N ILE A 72 -9.18 4.86 -4.07
CA ILE A 72 -8.46 6.10 -4.38
C ILE A 72 -9.14 6.84 -5.53
N ASP A 73 -9.43 6.13 -6.61
CA ASP A 73 -10.03 6.69 -7.81
C ASP A 73 -11.42 7.26 -7.51
N GLY A 74 -12.24 6.54 -6.75
CA GLY A 74 -13.56 7.00 -6.30
C GLY A 74 -13.53 8.23 -5.38
N ALA A 75 -12.42 8.46 -4.66
CA ALA A 75 -12.23 9.63 -3.81
C ALA A 75 -11.56 10.82 -4.51
N THR A 76 -11.23 10.68 -5.80
CA THR A 76 -10.57 11.73 -6.60
C THR A 76 -11.42 12.15 -7.78
N ARG A 77 -11.54 13.45 -8.04
CA ARG A 77 -12.25 13.96 -9.23
C ARG A 77 -11.51 13.63 -10.52
N GLN A 78 -10.19 13.74 -10.47
CA GLN A 78 -9.28 13.35 -11.53
C GLN A 78 -8.40 12.23 -10.99
N ARG A 79 -8.39 11.10 -11.69
CA ARG A 79 -7.58 9.93 -11.33
C ARG A 79 -6.11 10.35 -11.23
N LEU A 80 -5.44 9.91 -10.18
CA LEU A 80 -4.00 10.10 -10.04
C LEU A 80 -3.26 9.26 -11.09
N PRO A 81 -2.11 9.70 -11.63
CA PRO A 81 -1.27 8.83 -12.46
C PRO A 81 -0.92 7.53 -11.71
N ASP A 82 -0.82 6.41 -12.44
CA ASP A 82 -0.56 5.09 -11.84
C ASP A 82 0.83 5.01 -11.19
N ASP A 83 1.77 5.77 -11.75
CA ASP A 83 3.13 5.94 -11.27
C ASP A 83 3.28 7.13 -10.30
N ALA A 84 2.21 7.80 -9.88
CA ALA A 84 2.33 8.89 -8.92
C ALA A 84 2.78 8.38 -7.55
N LYS A 85 3.85 8.98 -6.99
CA LYS A 85 4.30 8.67 -5.62
C LYS A 85 3.16 8.82 -4.59
N ALA A 86 2.30 9.82 -4.77
CA ALA A 86 1.13 10.06 -3.91
C ALA A 86 0.15 8.87 -3.93
N ARG A 87 -0.08 8.26 -5.10
CA ARG A 87 -0.93 7.05 -5.22
C ARG A 87 -0.34 5.89 -4.43
N MET A 88 0.98 5.65 -4.55
CA MET A 88 1.64 4.59 -3.78
C MET A 88 1.55 4.81 -2.26
N VAL A 89 1.75 6.05 -1.82
CA VAL A 89 1.64 6.39 -0.39
C VAL A 89 0.21 6.23 0.12
N LEU A 90 -0.80 6.55 -0.68
CA LEU A 90 -2.20 6.29 -0.35
C LEU A 90 -2.49 4.78 -0.25
N ARG A 91 -2.02 3.97 -1.21
CA ARG A 91 -2.15 2.50 -1.17
C ARG A 91 -1.56 1.94 0.13
N ILE A 92 -0.35 2.36 0.52
CA ILE A 92 0.29 1.95 1.77
C ILE A 92 -0.57 2.33 2.98
N ALA A 93 -0.97 3.60 3.09
CA ALA A 93 -1.73 4.08 4.25
C ALA A 93 -3.09 3.36 4.39
N LEU A 94 -3.79 3.16 3.28
CA LEU A 94 -5.08 2.47 3.25
C LEU A 94 -4.93 0.97 3.58
N ALA A 95 -3.94 0.28 3.03
CA ALA A 95 -3.68 -1.13 3.36
C ALA A 95 -3.42 -1.31 4.86
N GLN A 96 -2.61 -0.44 5.46
CA GLN A 96 -2.35 -0.49 6.90
C GLN A 96 -3.63 -0.28 7.73
N THR A 97 -4.47 0.66 7.30
CA THR A 97 -5.71 1.00 8.00
C THR A 97 -6.77 -0.09 7.87
N LEU A 98 -6.91 -0.68 6.68
CA LEU A 98 -8.01 -1.59 6.36
C LEU A 98 -7.68 -3.07 6.61
N ARG A 99 -6.39 -3.44 6.64
CA ARG A 99 -5.94 -4.85 6.74
C ARG A 99 -4.96 -5.15 7.87
N MET A 100 -4.40 -4.13 8.53
CA MET A 100 -3.35 -4.32 9.54
C MET A 100 -3.69 -3.68 10.89
N ASP A 101 -4.98 -3.45 11.17
CA ASP A 101 -5.49 -2.85 12.41
C ASP A 101 -4.79 -1.54 12.82
N THR A 102 -4.16 -0.85 11.87
CA THR A 102 -3.41 0.37 12.16
C THR A 102 -4.41 1.52 12.29
N PRO A 103 -4.43 2.24 13.42
CA PRO A 103 -5.35 3.36 13.57
C PRO A 103 -5.16 4.40 12.45
N PRO A 104 -6.23 4.99 11.89
CA PRO A 104 -6.12 5.92 10.76
C PRO A 104 -5.15 7.08 11.00
N HIS A 105 -5.13 7.62 12.22
CA HIS A 105 -4.23 8.71 12.60
C HIS A 105 -2.75 8.28 12.59
N ALA A 106 -2.44 7.03 12.94
CA ALA A 106 -1.08 6.49 12.92
C ALA A 106 -0.61 6.20 11.48
N ALA A 107 -1.51 5.66 10.65
CA ALA A 107 -1.24 5.43 9.22
C ALA A 107 -0.94 6.74 8.49
N ILE A 108 -1.78 7.77 8.65
CA ILE A 108 -1.57 9.04 7.95
C ILE A 108 -0.35 9.81 8.46
N ALA A 109 -0.07 9.80 9.77
CA ALA A 109 1.07 10.50 10.36
C ALA A 109 2.42 10.03 9.78
N THR A 110 2.51 8.75 9.43
CA THR A 110 3.71 8.13 8.86
C THR A 110 3.72 8.13 7.33
N ALA A 111 2.56 8.27 6.69
CA ALA A 111 2.44 8.41 5.24
C ALA A 111 2.81 9.82 4.75
N LEU A 112 2.41 10.88 5.47
CA LEU A 112 2.66 12.26 5.01
C LEU A 112 4.14 12.60 4.79
N PRO A 113 5.08 12.21 5.67
CA PRO A 113 6.51 12.49 5.44
C PRO A 113 7.06 11.76 4.21
N LEU A 114 6.44 10.67 3.75
CA LEU A 114 6.84 10.00 2.50
C LEU A 114 6.62 10.87 1.27
N VAL A 115 5.73 11.87 1.33
CA VAL A 115 5.48 12.83 0.25
C VAL A 115 5.94 14.25 0.62
N ASP A 116 6.96 14.38 1.48
CA ASP A 116 7.61 15.67 1.70
C ASP A 116 8.11 16.29 0.38
N GLY A 117 7.90 17.60 0.23
CA GLY A 117 8.11 18.32 -1.04
C GLY A 117 7.06 18.04 -2.13
N GLY A 118 6.12 17.12 -1.90
CA GLY A 118 5.05 16.74 -2.82
C GLY A 118 3.64 17.14 -2.34
N PRO A 119 2.58 16.53 -2.89
CA PRO A 119 1.20 16.96 -2.67
C PRO A 119 0.60 16.43 -1.35
N ARG A 120 1.16 16.85 -0.20
CA ARG A 120 0.72 16.44 1.16
C ARG A 120 -0.77 16.66 1.40
N LYS A 121 -1.30 17.82 1.00
CA LYS A 121 -2.73 18.16 1.19
C LYS A 121 -3.65 17.19 0.45
N LEU A 122 -3.25 16.76 -0.76
CA LEU A 122 -4.00 15.80 -1.55
C LEU A 122 -4.03 14.44 -0.86
N VAL A 123 -2.87 13.92 -0.44
CA VAL A 123 -2.79 12.63 0.26
C VAL A 123 -3.65 12.65 1.52
N HIS A 124 -3.55 13.70 2.32
CA HIS A 124 -4.38 13.85 3.52
C HIS A 124 -5.88 13.92 3.19
N GLY A 125 -6.26 14.70 2.18
CA GLY A 125 -7.65 14.86 1.75
C GLY A 125 -8.27 13.56 1.26
N VAL A 126 -7.59 12.86 0.34
CA VAL A 126 -8.05 11.59 -0.22
C VAL A 126 -8.15 10.52 0.86
N PHE A 127 -7.10 10.34 1.67
CA PHE A 127 -7.11 9.38 2.78
C PHE A 127 -8.26 9.67 3.75
N GLY A 128 -8.47 10.94 4.12
CA GLY A 128 -9.56 11.33 5.00
C GLY A 128 -10.94 11.07 4.40
N THR A 129 -11.13 11.32 3.10
CA THR A 129 -12.38 11.04 2.40
C THR A 129 -12.69 9.54 2.39
N VAL A 130 -11.71 8.71 2.03
CA VAL A 130 -11.87 7.25 2.01
C VAL A 130 -12.14 6.71 3.42
N THR A 131 -11.34 7.08 4.42
CA THR A 131 -11.50 6.51 5.77
C THR A 131 -12.78 6.92 6.48
N ARG A 132 -13.32 8.11 6.19
CA ARG A 132 -14.62 8.55 6.74
C ARG A 132 -15.81 7.74 6.24
N SER A 133 -15.73 7.13 5.06
CA SER A 133 -16.81 6.25 4.55
C SER A 133 -16.76 4.85 5.14
N ALA A 134 -15.78 4.54 6.00
CA ALA A 134 -15.57 3.22 6.60
C ALA A 134 -15.68 2.06 5.59
N PRO A 135 -14.90 2.09 4.49
CA PRO A 135 -15.03 1.12 3.43
C PRO A 135 -14.60 -0.26 3.91
N VAL A 136 -15.24 -1.29 3.35
CA VAL A 136 -14.85 -2.68 3.51
C VAL A 136 -14.25 -3.14 2.19
N LEU A 137 -13.04 -3.72 2.26
CA LEU A 137 -12.43 -4.32 1.08
C LEU A 137 -13.14 -5.64 0.73
N PRO A 138 -13.28 -5.99 -0.56
CA PRO A 138 -13.83 -7.28 -0.97
C PRO A 138 -13.10 -8.47 -0.34
N ASP A 139 -13.87 -9.53 -0.07
CA ASP A 139 -13.37 -10.83 0.38
C ASP A 139 -14.05 -11.93 -0.45
N PRO A 140 -13.32 -12.63 -1.36
CA PRO A 140 -11.88 -12.52 -1.59
C PRO A 140 -11.46 -11.21 -2.30
N PRO A 141 -10.15 -10.85 -2.27
CA PRO A 141 -9.63 -9.68 -2.98
C PRO A 141 -9.89 -9.75 -4.49
N THR A 142 -10.12 -8.60 -5.12
CA THR A 142 -10.35 -8.53 -6.57
C THR A 142 -9.05 -8.83 -7.33
N LEU A 143 -9.11 -9.77 -8.28
CA LEU A 143 -8.00 -10.03 -9.21
C LEU A 143 -7.95 -8.96 -10.31
N PRO A 144 -6.76 -8.63 -10.87
CA PRO A 144 -6.66 -7.74 -12.01
C PRO A 144 -7.48 -8.23 -13.21
N ALA A 145 -8.17 -7.32 -13.91
CA ALA A 145 -9.08 -7.67 -15.00
C ALA A 145 -8.42 -8.51 -16.11
N GLU A 146 -7.18 -8.17 -16.49
CA GLU A 146 -6.40 -8.93 -17.47
C GLU A 146 -6.13 -10.37 -17.03
N VAL A 147 -5.96 -10.61 -15.72
CA VAL A 147 -5.79 -11.95 -15.15
C VAL A 147 -7.10 -12.72 -15.23
N VAL A 148 -8.22 -12.08 -14.84
CA VAL A 148 -9.56 -12.69 -14.92
C VAL A 148 -9.87 -13.10 -16.35
N GLU A 149 -9.67 -12.23 -17.33
CA GLU A 149 -9.93 -12.49 -18.75
C GLU A 149 -9.05 -13.65 -19.26
N ARG A 150 -7.74 -13.56 -19.03
CA ARG A 150 -6.79 -14.58 -19.48
C ARG A 150 -7.03 -15.94 -18.85
N TRP A 151 -7.41 -15.99 -17.58
CA TRP A 151 -7.60 -17.25 -16.84
C TRP A 151 -8.97 -17.87 -17.15
N THR A 152 -10.01 -17.06 -17.31
CA THR A 152 -11.32 -17.52 -17.78
C THR A 152 -11.20 -18.20 -19.15
N SER A 153 -10.46 -17.58 -20.07
CA SER A 153 -10.25 -18.11 -21.42
C SER A 153 -9.54 -19.48 -21.43
N GLN A 154 -8.59 -19.70 -20.51
CA GLN A 154 -7.80 -20.94 -20.48
C GLN A 154 -8.42 -22.06 -19.64
N TRP A 155 -9.10 -21.74 -18.54
CA TRP A 155 -9.53 -22.71 -17.53
C TRP A 155 -11.02 -22.63 -17.16
N GLY A 156 -11.78 -21.72 -17.77
CA GLY A 156 -13.21 -21.52 -17.52
C GLY A 156 -13.54 -20.56 -16.38
N GLU A 157 -14.82 -20.22 -16.25
CA GLU A 157 -15.33 -19.16 -15.36
C GLU A 157 -15.08 -19.42 -13.86
N ALA A 158 -14.93 -20.68 -13.45
CA ALA A 158 -14.69 -21.03 -12.05
C ALA A 158 -13.24 -20.70 -11.59
N MET A 159 -12.28 -20.61 -12.51
CA MET A 159 -10.87 -20.50 -12.17
C MET A 159 -10.51 -19.17 -11.47
N PRO A 160 -10.90 -17.98 -11.96
CA PRO A 160 -10.57 -16.72 -11.27
C PRO A 160 -11.14 -16.66 -9.85
N GLN A 161 -12.34 -17.19 -9.62
CA GLN A 161 -12.94 -17.20 -8.29
C GLN A 161 -12.16 -18.09 -7.31
N ALA A 162 -11.80 -19.31 -7.74
CA ALA A 162 -10.96 -20.20 -6.93
C ALA A 162 -9.57 -19.59 -6.64
N ALA A 163 -8.99 -18.92 -7.64
CA ALA A 163 -7.72 -18.23 -7.51
C ALA A 163 -7.77 -17.07 -6.51
N ALA A 164 -8.82 -16.23 -6.56
CA ALA A 164 -9.02 -15.14 -5.63
C ALA A 164 -9.14 -15.64 -4.18
N GLN A 165 -9.85 -16.75 -3.96
CA GLN A 165 -9.97 -17.40 -2.65
C GLN A 165 -8.63 -17.94 -2.14
N ALA A 166 -7.86 -18.63 -2.99
CA ALA A 166 -6.54 -19.13 -2.60
C ALA A 166 -5.55 -18.00 -2.30
N TYR A 167 -5.65 -16.89 -3.04
CA TYR A 167 -4.81 -15.69 -2.90
C TYR A 167 -5.11 -14.87 -1.63
N ALA A 168 -6.35 -14.94 -1.13
CA ALA A 168 -6.81 -14.23 0.05
C ALA A 168 -6.09 -14.68 1.33
N ALA A 169 -5.69 -15.95 1.41
CA ALA A 169 -5.02 -16.51 2.57
C ALA A 169 -3.54 -16.05 2.64
N ARG A 170 -3.13 -15.54 3.80
CA ARG A 170 -1.71 -15.41 4.13
C ARG A 170 -1.20 -16.84 4.43
N PRO A 171 -0.15 -17.32 3.75
CA PRO A 171 0.46 -18.61 4.07
C PRO A 171 1.11 -18.62 5.46
#